data_AF-A0A7T7HMF5-F1
#
_entry.id   AF-A0A7T7HMF5-F1
#
_cell.length_a   1.000
_cell.length_b   1.000
_cell.length_c   1.000
_cell.angle_alpha   90.00
_cell.angle_beta   90.00
_cell.angle_gamma   90.00
#
_symmetry.space_group_name_H-M   'P 1'
#
loop_
_entity.id
_entity.type
_entity.pdbx_description
1 polymer ?
#
loop_
_entity_poly.entity_id
_entity_poly.type
_entity_poly.pdbx_seq_one_letter_code
_entity_poly.pdbx_strand_id
1 'polypeptide(L)'
;MSPIKSPLANAVLRSFRENGKRPDAAVPVNGDGLKVATYNVHKCVGVDGRFDPDRIFEVIREISPDLIALQEADTRFGERTGLLDLKRIEAETGLVAVPVEASARAHGWHGNVLLFRDGAVRDIHREKLPGLEPRGALVTDIALNNGISLRVAAVHLGLLRWARRQQADHIIGLLGRRVEAPSVIMGDMNEWRLGDGSALKKFEAAFGSLPPARASFPARWPVLALDRIIANRDGLVADLAVHDSLLARAASDHLPLTALLDTSVLKGDSAPGDGLSAAAGL
;
A
#
# COMPACT_ATOMS: atom_id res chain seq x y z
N MET A 1 -1.38 -39.33 -13.72
CA MET A 1 -1.74 -37.92 -13.39
C MET A 1 -0.75 -37.38 -12.37
N SER A 2 -0.06 -36.27 -12.68
CA SER A 2 0.77 -35.59 -11.68
C SER A 2 -0.15 -34.92 -10.64
N PRO A 3 0.10 -35.05 -9.32
CA PRO A 3 -0.78 -34.45 -8.33
C PRO A 3 -0.72 -32.93 -8.46
N ILE A 4 -1.87 -32.31 -8.70
CA ILE A 4 -2.01 -30.85 -8.71
C ILE A 4 -1.69 -30.37 -7.29
N LYS A 5 -0.47 -29.88 -7.07
CA LYS A 5 -0.03 -29.36 -5.77
C LYS A 5 -0.91 -28.17 -5.38
N SER A 6 -1.38 -28.16 -4.13
CA SER A 6 -2.21 -27.08 -3.58
C SER A 6 -1.50 -25.71 -3.69
N PRO A 7 -2.14 -24.68 -4.27
CA PRO A 7 -1.59 -23.32 -4.33
C PRO A 7 -1.20 -22.75 -2.96
N LEU A 8 -1.90 -23.17 -1.89
CA LEU A 8 -1.61 -22.77 -0.53
C LEU A 8 -0.30 -23.38 -0.03
N ALA A 9 -0.07 -24.67 -0.25
CA ALA A 9 1.15 -25.35 0.17
C ALA A 9 2.39 -24.74 -0.51
N ASN A 10 2.29 -24.39 -1.80
CA ASN A 10 3.36 -23.72 -2.53
C ASN A 10 3.64 -22.31 -2.00
N ALA A 11 2.60 -21.54 -1.65
CA ALA A 11 2.76 -20.21 -1.06
C ALA A 11 3.46 -20.27 0.31
N VAL A 12 3.06 -21.23 1.15
CA VAL A 12 3.68 -21.47 2.47
C VAL A 12 5.16 -21.84 2.34
N LEU A 13 5.49 -22.80 1.46
CA LEU A 13 6.89 -23.20 1.20
C LEU A 13 7.75 -22.04 0.69
N ARG A 14 7.19 -21.23 -0.21
CA ARG A 14 7.88 -20.04 -0.74
C ARG A 14 8.07 -18.98 0.34
N SER A 15 7.06 -18.77 1.19
CA SER A 15 7.16 -17.87 2.34
C SER A 15 8.29 -18.28 3.28
N PHE A 16 8.48 -19.56 3.60
CA PHE A 16 9.62 -20.00 4.41
C PHE A 16 10.97 -19.64 3.76
N ARG A 17 11.09 -19.81 2.44
CA ARG A 17 12.32 -19.47 1.70
C ARG A 17 12.58 -17.96 1.65
N GLU A 18 11.53 -17.15 1.53
CA GLU A 18 11.62 -15.68 1.47
C GLU A 18 11.79 -15.06 2.87
N ASN A 19 11.19 -15.65 3.90
CA ASN A 19 11.35 -15.26 5.30
C ASN A 19 12.71 -15.68 5.89
N GLY A 20 13.34 -16.75 5.40
CA GLY A 20 14.71 -17.11 5.76
C GLY A 20 15.77 -16.17 5.17
N LYS A 21 15.40 -15.29 4.24
CA LYS A 21 16.22 -14.19 3.70
C LYS A 21 15.71 -12.84 4.19
N ARG A 22 15.44 -12.74 5.49
CA ARG A 22 15.23 -11.46 6.17
C ARG A 22 16.60 -10.76 6.25
N PRO A 23 16.71 -9.47 5.89
CA PRO A 23 17.88 -8.69 6.28
C PRO A 23 17.95 -8.70 7.82
N ASP A 24 19.04 -9.20 8.39
CA ASP A 24 19.24 -9.28 9.85
C ASP A 24 19.45 -7.90 10.50
N ALA A 25 19.60 -6.86 9.69
CA ALA A 25 19.65 -5.48 10.11
C ALA A 25 18.74 -4.64 9.20
N ALA A 26 17.94 -3.75 9.80
CA ALA A 26 17.44 -2.59 9.07
C ALA A 26 18.67 -1.85 8.54
N VAL A 27 18.80 -1.77 7.22
CA VAL A 27 19.90 -1.04 6.58
C VAL A 27 19.80 0.42 7.05
N PRO A 28 20.85 1.00 7.65
CA PRO A 28 20.82 2.40 8.05
C PRO A 28 20.83 3.25 6.78
N VAL A 29 19.78 4.04 6.57
CA VAL A 29 19.68 4.91 5.40
C VAL A 29 20.27 6.28 5.74
N ASN A 30 21.38 6.61 5.07
CA ASN A 30 21.83 7.98 4.91
C ASN A 30 21.15 8.58 3.66
N GLY A 31 20.07 9.36 3.84
CA GLY A 31 19.50 10.30 2.85
C GLY A 31 18.82 9.73 1.59
N ASP A 32 17.84 10.49 1.07
CA ASP A 32 17.10 10.35 -0.21
C ASP A 32 16.06 9.21 -0.40
N GLY A 33 15.64 8.51 0.65
CA GLY A 33 14.55 7.52 0.58
C GLY A 33 13.27 7.96 1.30
N LEU A 34 12.09 7.64 0.74
CA LEU A 34 10.79 7.87 1.38
C LEU A 34 10.32 6.58 2.07
N LYS A 35 10.18 6.55 3.39
CA LYS A 35 9.72 5.35 4.10
C LYS A 35 8.21 5.20 3.97
N VAL A 36 7.77 4.13 3.33
CA VAL A 36 6.34 3.86 3.09
C VAL A 36 5.88 2.59 3.79
N ALA A 37 4.60 2.53 4.13
CA ALA A 37 4.00 1.35 4.73
C ALA A 37 2.57 1.09 4.26
N THR A 38 2.13 -0.17 4.38
CA THR A 38 0.71 -0.52 4.33
C THR A 38 0.35 -1.43 5.49
N TYR A 39 -0.84 -1.23 6.06
CA TYR A 39 -1.28 -1.99 7.21
C TYR A 39 -2.80 -2.17 7.24
N ASN A 40 -3.27 -3.41 7.12
CA ASN A 40 -4.65 -3.76 7.46
C ASN A 40 -4.78 -3.79 8.99
N VAL A 41 -5.53 -2.84 9.55
CA VAL A 41 -5.65 -2.63 10.99
C VAL A 41 -6.73 -3.51 11.64
N HIS A 42 -7.40 -4.36 10.87
CA HIS A 42 -8.46 -5.27 11.34
C HIS A 42 -9.51 -4.59 12.22
N LYS A 43 -9.94 -3.38 11.83
CA LYS A 43 -10.85 -2.52 12.61
C LYS A 43 -10.35 -2.24 14.03
N CYS A 44 -9.05 -2.17 14.21
CA CYS A 44 -8.37 -2.02 15.50
C CYS A 44 -8.72 -3.15 16.48
N VAL A 45 -9.09 -4.34 16.00
CA VAL A 45 -9.36 -5.51 16.84
C VAL A 45 -8.14 -6.42 16.80
N GLY A 46 -7.51 -6.61 17.96
CA GLY A 46 -6.35 -7.49 18.09
C GLY A 46 -6.68 -8.97 17.91
N VAL A 47 -5.65 -9.80 17.83
CA VAL A 47 -5.79 -11.27 17.76
C VAL A 47 -6.39 -11.88 19.03
N ASP A 48 -6.46 -11.09 20.11
CA ASP A 48 -7.16 -11.39 21.36
C ASP A 48 -8.66 -11.01 21.33
N GLY A 49 -9.14 -10.49 20.20
CA GLY A 49 -10.53 -10.07 20.01
C GLY A 49 -10.89 -8.72 20.65
N ARG A 50 -9.90 -7.99 21.19
CA ARG A 50 -10.12 -6.70 21.87
C ARG A 50 -9.98 -5.56 20.89
N PHE A 51 -10.98 -4.66 20.87
CA PHE A 51 -10.89 -3.38 20.18
C PHE A 51 -9.98 -2.43 20.97
N ASP A 52 -8.86 -2.03 20.36
CA ASP A 52 -7.81 -1.23 20.98
C ASP A 52 -7.05 -0.42 19.89
N PRO A 53 -7.57 0.76 19.50
CA PRO A 53 -6.92 1.62 18.50
C PRO A 53 -5.58 2.19 18.95
N ASP A 54 -5.29 2.21 20.26
CA ASP A 54 -4.00 2.64 20.78
C ASP A 54 -2.87 1.69 20.35
N ARG A 55 -3.14 0.38 20.27
CA ARG A 55 -2.16 -0.58 19.71
C ARG A 55 -1.79 -0.23 18.28
N ILE A 56 -2.78 0.14 17.46
CA ILE A 56 -2.54 0.51 16.06
C ILE A 56 -1.72 1.80 15.98
N PHE A 57 -2.07 2.80 16.80
CA PHE A 57 -1.29 4.03 16.92
C PHE A 57 0.17 3.77 17.30
N GLU A 58 0.42 2.95 18.32
CA GLU A 58 1.78 2.62 18.73
C GLU A 58 2.53 1.81 17.66
N VAL A 59 1.87 0.92 16.90
CA VAL A 59 2.49 0.27 15.72
C VAL A 59 2.86 1.30 14.64
N ILE A 60 2.01 2.30 14.38
CA ILE A 60 2.34 3.38 13.44
C ILE A 60 3.57 4.16 13.92
N ARG A 61 3.71 4.39 15.24
CA ARG A 61 4.89 5.02 15.84
C ARG A 61 6.15 4.16 15.73
N GLU A 62 6.05 2.86 15.99
CA GLU A 62 7.16 1.91 15.82
C GLU A 62 7.68 1.92 14.37
N ILE A 63 6.76 1.99 13.40
CA ILE A 63 7.13 2.08 11.99
C ILE A 63 7.72 3.45 11.67
N SER A 64 7.15 4.54 12.21
CA SER A 64 7.50 5.93 11.86
C SER A 64 7.57 6.17 10.34
N PRO A 65 6.48 5.91 9.58
CA PRO A 65 6.48 6.06 8.13
C PRO A 65 6.41 7.53 7.72
N ASP A 66 6.81 7.84 6.49
CA ASP A 66 6.53 9.12 5.82
C ASP A 66 5.20 9.09 5.07
N LEU A 67 4.77 7.90 4.65
CA LEU A 67 3.50 7.64 3.97
C LEU A 67 2.98 6.26 4.37
N ILE A 68 1.74 6.15 4.81
CA ILE A 68 1.14 4.86 5.19
C ILE A 68 -0.30 4.72 4.72
N ALA A 69 -0.59 3.62 4.02
CA ALA A 69 -1.94 3.21 3.67
C ALA A 69 -2.49 2.24 4.72
N LEU A 70 -3.59 2.61 5.36
CA LEU A 70 -4.32 1.80 6.32
C LEU A 70 -5.57 1.20 5.66
N GLN A 71 -5.85 -0.07 5.93
CA GLN A 71 -7.07 -0.75 5.50
C GLN A 71 -7.91 -1.17 6.71
N GLU A 72 -9.24 -1.20 6.55
CA GLU A 72 -10.19 -1.44 7.65
C GLU A 72 -10.12 -0.41 8.79
N ALA A 73 -9.73 0.83 8.49
CA ALA A 73 -9.62 1.91 9.47
C ALA A 73 -10.98 2.59 9.81
N ASP A 74 -12.06 2.17 9.14
CA ASP A 74 -13.43 2.63 9.38
C ASP A 74 -14.34 1.43 9.69
N THR A 75 -15.44 1.68 10.40
CA THR A 75 -16.51 0.69 10.53
C THR A 75 -17.12 0.35 9.16
N ARG A 76 -17.35 -0.95 8.90
CA ARG A 76 -17.81 -1.44 7.57
C ARG A 76 -19.29 -1.19 7.30
N PHE A 77 -20.11 -1.05 8.34
CA PHE A 77 -21.57 -0.93 8.28
C PHE A 77 -22.05 0.34 9.00
N GLY A 78 -23.21 0.86 8.61
CA GLY A 78 -23.74 2.12 9.16
C GLY A 78 -23.02 3.35 8.59
N GLU A 79 -22.77 4.34 9.44
CA GLU A 79 -22.23 5.66 9.04
C GLU A 79 -20.74 5.65 8.70
N ARG A 80 -20.07 4.50 8.83
CA ARG A 80 -18.63 4.31 8.59
C ARG A 80 -17.77 5.22 9.45
N THR A 81 -18.02 5.24 10.76
CA THR A 81 -17.20 5.99 11.72
C THR A 81 -15.75 5.52 11.67
N GLY A 82 -14.83 6.48 11.60
CA GLY A 82 -13.39 6.23 11.67
C GLY A 82 -12.96 5.77 13.06
N LEU A 83 -11.98 4.87 13.09
CA LEU A 83 -11.61 4.13 14.31
C LEU A 83 -10.38 4.67 15.03
N LEU A 84 -9.62 5.53 14.36
CA LEU A 84 -8.34 6.06 14.83
C LEU A 84 -8.45 7.53 15.22
N ASP A 85 -7.76 7.97 16.27
CA ASP A 85 -7.66 9.39 16.58
C ASP A 85 -6.66 10.08 15.62
N LEU A 86 -7.18 10.59 14.49
CA LEU A 86 -6.36 11.25 13.48
C LEU A 86 -5.68 12.52 14.02
N LYS A 87 -6.30 13.23 14.97
CA LYS A 87 -5.71 14.44 15.56
C LYS A 87 -4.51 14.08 16.42
N ARG A 88 -4.61 13.00 17.19
CA ARG A 88 -3.48 12.47 17.96
C ARG A 88 -2.37 11.97 17.05
N ILE A 89 -2.71 11.24 15.99
CA ILE A 89 -1.75 10.79 14.97
C ILE A 89 -0.99 11.99 14.39
N GLU A 90 -1.69 13.04 13.97
CA GLU A 90 -1.08 14.26 13.45
C GLU A 90 -0.19 14.92 14.51
N ALA A 91 -0.71 15.15 15.72
CA ALA A 91 0.01 15.86 16.77
C ALA A 91 1.28 15.14 17.26
N GLU A 92 1.25 13.80 17.37
CA GLU A 92 2.35 13.03 17.95
C GLU A 92 3.29 12.43 16.90
N THR A 93 2.83 12.27 15.64
CA THR A 93 3.64 11.66 14.58
C THR A 93 3.87 12.58 13.40
N GLY A 94 3.18 13.71 13.27
CA GLY A 94 3.23 14.57 12.08
C GLY A 94 2.54 14.00 10.84
N LEU A 95 1.91 12.82 10.93
CA LEU A 95 1.18 12.21 9.83
C LEU A 95 -0.21 12.85 9.70
N VAL A 96 -0.47 13.46 8.54
CA VAL A 96 -1.75 14.06 8.19
C VAL A 96 -2.55 13.10 7.30
N ALA A 97 -3.84 12.98 7.55
CA ALA A 97 -4.71 12.18 6.69
C ALA A 97 -5.03 12.92 5.38
N VAL A 98 -4.98 12.18 4.26
CA VAL A 98 -5.54 12.66 3.00
C VAL A 98 -7.03 12.90 3.18
N PRO A 99 -7.55 14.12 2.93
CA PRO A 99 -8.94 14.45 3.22
C PRO A 99 -9.87 13.72 2.25
N VAL A 100 -10.72 12.85 2.78
CA VAL A 100 -11.74 12.13 2.00
C VAL A 100 -13.11 12.60 2.48
N GLU A 101 -13.84 13.35 1.66
CA GLU A 101 -15.23 13.75 1.97
C GLU A 101 -16.21 12.58 1.80
N ALA A 102 -16.01 11.45 2.50
CA ALA A 102 -16.85 10.26 2.37
C ALA A 102 -18.14 10.35 3.20
N SER A 103 -18.04 10.87 4.43
CA SER A 103 -19.12 11.25 5.35
C SER A 103 -18.52 12.08 6.50
N ALA A 104 -19.33 12.81 7.28
CA ALA A 104 -18.82 13.62 8.40
C ALA A 104 -18.14 12.81 9.53
N ARG A 105 -18.27 11.48 9.52
CA ARG A 105 -17.74 10.57 10.56
C ARG A 105 -16.70 9.58 10.04
N ALA A 106 -16.52 9.43 8.73
CA ALA A 106 -15.56 8.52 8.12
C ALA A 106 -14.17 9.16 8.01
N HIS A 107 -13.12 8.38 8.29
CA HIS A 107 -11.75 8.84 8.08
C HIS A 107 -11.27 8.55 6.66
N GLY A 108 -11.83 7.54 6.00
CA GLY A 108 -11.35 7.06 4.71
C GLY A 108 -12.42 6.78 3.66
N TRP A 109 -11.97 6.19 2.54
CA TRP A 109 -12.84 5.70 1.47
C TRP A 109 -12.91 4.17 1.50
N HIS A 110 -14.08 3.63 1.86
CA HIS A 110 -14.29 2.19 2.01
C HIS A 110 -13.29 1.52 2.98
N GLY A 111 -12.94 2.22 4.07
CA GLY A 111 -11.98 1.75 5.06
C GLY A 111 -10.51 1.91 4.67
N ASN A 112 -10.21 2.54 3.53
CA ASN A 112 -8.85 2.95 3.18
C ASN A 112 -8.58 4.36 3.70
N VAL A 113 -7.57 4.52 4.54
CA VAL A 113 -7.04 5.81 4.98
C VAL A 113 -5.61 5.92 4.48
N LEU A 114 -5.22 7.07 3.95
CA LEU A 114 -3.85 7.34 3.56
C LEU A 114 -3.34 8.48 4.44
N LEU A 115 -2.23 8.26 5.13
CA LEU A 115 -1.57 9.26 5.96
C LEU A 115 -0.20 9.60 5.38
N PHE A 116 0.18 10.86 5.40
CA PHE A 116 1.47 11.34 4.89
C PHE A 116 2.06 12.41 5.81
N ARG A 117 3.38 12.46 5.92
CA ARG A 117 4.08 13.39 6.82
C ARG A 117 4.35 14.73 6.16
N ASP A 118 4.95 14.68 4.97
CA ASP A 118 5.48 15.84 4.27
C ASP A 118 5.01 15.87 2.81
N GLY A 119 4.61 17.05 2.36
CA GLY A 119 4.17 17.30 0.99
C GLY A 119 2.79 17.94 0.90
N ALA A 120 2.28 18.07 -0.32
CA ALA A 120 0.97 18.61 -0.61
C ALA A 120 0.17 17.66 -1.48
N VAL A 121 -1.04 17.32 -1.02
CA VAL A 121 -2.02 16.59 -1.83
C VAL A 121 -2.52 17.50 -2.95
N ARG A 122 -2.43 17.03 -4.20
CA ARG A 122 -2.82 17.79 -5.39
C ARG A 122 -4.14 17.35 -5.99
N ASP A 123 -4.41 16.05 -5.94
CA ASP A 123 -5.56 15.46 -6.59
C ASP A 123 -6.01 14.24 -5.80
N ILE A 124 -7.32 14.05 -5.59
CA ILE A 124 -7.89 12.98 -4.76
C ILE A 124 -9.03 12.29 -5.50
N HIS A 125 -8.88 11.00 -5.73
CA HIS A 125 -9.84 10.17 -6.44
C HIS A 125 -10.32 9.03 -5.57
N ARG A 126 -11.64 8.94 -5.47
CA ARG A 126 -12.35 7.95 -4.67
C ARG A 126 -13.05 7.01 -5.61
N GLU A 127 -12.51 5.82 -5.76
CA GLU A 127 -13.01 4.87 -6.74
C GLU A 127 -13.72 3.72 -6.06
N LYS A 128 -14.94 3.44 -6.49
CA LYS A 128 -15.65 2.22 -6.09
C LYS A 128 -15.16 1.08 -6.97
N LEU A 129 -14.59 0.07 -6.34
CA LEU A 129 -14.04 -1.07 -7.06
C LEU A 129 -15.16 -2.07 -7.43
N PRO A 130 -15.10 -2.68 -8.63
CA PRO A 130 -16.11 -3.65 -9.06
C PRO A 130 -16.12 -4.90 -8.18
N GLY A 131 -17.29 -5.52 -8.01
CA GLY A 131 -17.45 -6.75 -7.25
C GLY A 131 -18.68 -6.73 -6.33
N LEU A 132 -18.92 -7.85 -5.65
CA LEU A 132 -20.06 -8.02 -4.74
C LEU A 132 -19.83 -7.32 -3.40
N GLU A 133 -18.59 -7.32 -2.92
CA GLU A 133 -18.23 -6.63 -1.68
C GLU A 133 -17.94 -5.14 -1.96
N PRO A 134 -18.42 -4.22 -1.10
CA PRO A 134 -18.14 -2.80 -1.26
C PRO A 134 -16.67 -2.49 -0.97
N ARG A 135 -15.83 -2.53 -1.99
CA ARG A 135 -14.40 -2.18 -1.93
C ARG A 135 -14.15 -0.83 -2.61
N GLY A 136 -13.08 -0.16 -2.22
CA GLY A 136 -12.68 1.11 -2.81
C GLY A 136 -11.17 1.22 -2.95
N ALA A 137 -10.76 2.16 -3.79
CA ALA A 137 -9.40 2.64 -3.90
C ALA A 137 -9.39 4.15 -3.63
N LEU A 138 -8.40 4.61 -2.87
CA LEU A 138 -8.10 6.02 -2.71
C LEU A 138 -6.82 6.30 -3.50
N VAL A 139 -6.91 7.08 -4.57
CA VAL A 139 -5.78 7.46 -5.40
C VAL A 139 -5.52 8.95 -5.25
N THR A 140 -4.30 9.31 -4.90
CA THR A 140 -3.91 10.70 -4.72
C THR A 140 -2.57 11.00 -5.35
N ASP A 141 -2.40 12.22 -5.83
CA ASP A 141 -1.08 12.73 -6.23
C ASP A 141 -0.53 13.58 -5.08
N ILE A 142 0.67 13.22 -4.59
CA ILE A 142 1.37 13.91 -3.51
C ILE A 142 2.62 14.56 -4.08
N ALA A 143 2.67 15.89 -4.02
CA ALA A 143 3.86 16.66 -4.30
C ALA A 143 4.74 16.67 -3.04
N LEU A 144 5.84 15.92 -3.07
CA LEU A 144 6.81 15.84 -1.98
C LEU A 144 7.65 17.13 -1.93
N ASN A 145 8.14 17.49 -0.74
CA ASN A 145 8.91 18.72 -0.52
C ASN A 145 10.24 18.77 -1.29
N ASN A 146 10.75 17.61 -1.75
CA ASN A 146 11.95 17.51 -2.58
C ASN A 146 11.67 17.73 -4.08
N GLY A 147 10.46 18.14 -4.46
CA GLY A 147 10.07 18.45 -5.84
C GLY A 147 9.54 17.25 -6.64
N ILE A 148 9.52 16.05 -6.06
CA ILE A 148 9.01 14.85 -6.72
C ILE A 148 7.50 14.75 -6.53
N SER A 149 6.78 14.44 -7.61
CA SER A 149 5.35 14.11 -7.54
C SER A 149 5.17 12.60 -7.56
N LEU A 150 4.52 12.05 -6.54
CA LEU A 150 4.25 10.63 -6.40
C LEU A 150 2.75 10.38 -6.37
N ARG A 151 2.26 9.53 -7.29
CA ARG A 151 0.90 9.01 -7.25
C ARG A 151 0.83 7.83 -6.29
N VAL A 152 -0.10 7.85 -5.37
CA VAL A 152 -0.29 6.81 -4.36
C VAL A 152 -1.69 6.25 -4.49
N ALA A 153 -1.81 4.93 -4.62
CA ALA A 153 -3.08 4.23 -4.62
C ALA A 153 -3.17 3.31 -3.38
N ALA A 154 -3.96 3.71 -2.40
CA ALA A 154 -4.34 2.88 -1.27
C ALA A 154 -5.51 1.98 -1.66
N VAL A 155 -5.35 0.66 -1.51
CA VAL A 155 -6.33 -0.33 -1.99
C VAL A 155 -6.64 -1.39 -0.95
N HIS A 156 -7.87 -1.91 -0.99
CA HIS A 156 -8.24 -3.14 -0.30
C HIS A 156 -9.11 -3.98 -1.22
N LEU A 157 -8.53 -5.01 -1.83
CA LEU A 157 -9.21 -5.83 -2.83
C LEU A 157 -10.18 -6.84 -2.18
N GLY A 158 -11.15 -7.31 -2.96
CA GLY A 158 -12.19 -8.24 -2.50
C GLY A 158 -11.68 -9.67 -2.27
N LEU A 159 -12.48 -10.47 -1.58
CA LEU A 159 -12.12 -11.86 -1.25
C LEU A 159 -12.29 -12.83 -2.43
N LEU A 160 -13.16 -12.50 -3.38
CA LEU A 160 -13.44 -13.34 -4.55
C LEU A 160 -12.37 -13.12 -5.63
N ARG A 161 -11.75 -14.21 -6.09
CA ARG A 161 -10.68 -14.17 -7.11
C ARG A 161 -11.05 -13.42 -8.38
N TRP A 162 -12.24 -13.67 -8.93
CA TRP A 162 -12.69 -13.00 -10.15
C TRP A 162 -12.88 -11.50 -9.93
N ALA A 163 -13.37 -11.10 -8.75
CA ALA A 163 -13.54 -9.70 -8.39
C ALA A 163 -12.17 -9.04 -8.32
N ARG A 164 -11.19 -9.62 -7.60
CA ARG A 164 -9.83 -9.06 -7.54
C ARG A 164 -9.21 -8.80 -8.91
N ARG A 165 -9.43 -9.68 -9.88
CA ARG A 165 -8.92 -9.48 -11.25
C ARG A 165 -9.57 -8.28 -11.93
N GLN A 166 -10.90 -8.15 -11.85
CA GLN A 166 -11.61 -6.99 -12.37
C GLN A 166 -11.20 -5.70 -11.66
N GLN A 167 -10.97 -5.76 -10.35
CA GLN A 167 -10.50 -4.64 -9.56
C GLN A 167 -9.08 -4.23 -9.96
N ALA A 168 -8.17 -5.19 -10.18
CA ALA A 168 -6.84 -4.92 -10.70
C ALA A 168 -6.88 -4.27 -12.08
N ASP A 169 -7.67 -4.80 -13.02
CA ASP A 169 -7.86 -4.20 -14.34
C ASP A 169 -8.43 -2.78 -14.24
N HIS A 170 -9.37 -2.55 -13.32
CA HIS A 170 -9.96 -1.22 -13.07
C HIS A 170 -8.92 -0.24 -12.52
N ILE A 171 -8.12 -0.63 -11.53
CA ILE A 171 -7.06 0.21 -10.94
C ILE A 171 -5.99 0.54 -12.00
N ILE A 172 -5.54 -0.44 -12.77
CA ILE A 172 -4.56 -0.22 -13.84
C ILE A 172 -5.13 0.75 -14.89
N GLY A 173 -6.38 0.55 -15.32
CA GLY A 173 -7.03 1.46 -16.26
C GLY A 173 -7.24 2.87 -15.69
N LEU A 174 -7.52 3.00 -14.39
CA LEU A 174 -7.61 4.28 -13.70
C LEU A 174 -6.27 5.03 -13.71
N LEU A 175 -5.16 4.33 -13.44
CA LEU A 175 -3.83 4.91 -13.45
C LEU A 175 -3.37 5.28 -14.87
N GLY A 176 -3.68 4.43 -15.87
CA GLY A 176 -3.29 4.65 -17.27
C GLY A 176 -4.10 5.71 -18.03
N ARG A 177 -5.30 6.06 -17.57
CA ARG A 177 -6.10 7.16 -18.17
C ARG A 177 -5.63 8.56 -17.78
N ARG A 178 -4.64 8.66 -16.90
CA ARG A 178 -4.14 9.91 -16.33
C ARG A 178 -2.81 10.28 -16.96
N VAL A 179 -2.37 11.51 -16.72
CA VAL A 179 -0.98 11.89 -17.01
C VAL A 179 -0.06 10.90 -16.29
N GLU A 180 0.91 10.40 -17.04
CA GLU A 180 1.91 9.45 -16.53
C GLU A 180 2.64 10.08 -15.35
N ALA A 181 2.82 9.29 -14.30
CA ALA A 181 3.48 9.72 -13.08
C ALA A 181 4.10 8.50 -12.38
N PRO A 182 5.21 8.68 -11.65
CA PRO A 182 5.67 7.69 -10.68
C PRO A 182 4.52 7.33 -9.74
N SER A 183 4.20 6.03 -9.68
CA SER A 183 3.00 5.52 -9.02
C SER A 183 3.36 4.35 -8.11
N VAL A 184 2.83 4.37 -6.89
CA VAL A 184 2.90 3.26 -5.94
C VAL A 184 1.49 2.84 -5.52
N ILE A 185 1.20 1.55 -5.66
CA ILE A 185 -0.01 0.90 -5.15
C ILE A 185 0.37 0.17 -3.87
N MET A 186 -0.38 0.43 -2.81
CA MET A 186 -0.13 -0.16 -1.50
C MET A 186 -1.44 -0.59 -0.83
N GLY A 187 -1.46 -1.79 -0.25
CA GLY A 187 -2.68 -2.30 0.38
C GLY A 187 -2.77 -3.80 0.54
N ASP A 188 -3.83 -4.23 1.21
CA ASP A 188 -4.26 -5.62 1.26
C ASP A 188 -4.90 -6.02 -0.08
N MET A 189 -4.16 -6.81 -0.87
CA MET A 189 -4.63 -7.30 -2.15
C MET A 189 -5.43 -8.59 -2.04
N ASN A 190 -5.56 -9.20 -0.85
CA ASN A 190 -6.20 -10.50 -0.63
C ASN A 190 -5.69 -11.59 -1.59
N GLU A 191 -4.44 -11.46 -2.06
CA GLU A 191 -3.89 -12.28 -3.14
C GLU A 191 -2.46 -12.72 -2.83
N TRP A 192 -2.35 -13.98 -2.42
CA TRP A 192 -1.08 -14.68 -2.17
C TRP A 192 -0.69 -15.61 -3.33
N ARG A 193 -1.58 -15.84 -4.30
CA ARG A 193 -1.35 -16.79 -5.39
C ARG A 193 -0.51 -16.12 -6.47
N LEU A 194 0.41 -16.89 -7.05
CA LEU A 194 1.37 -16.39 -8.06
C LEU A 194 1.17 -16.99 -9.46
N GLY A 195 0.12 -17.80 -9.67
CA GLY A 195 -0.22 -18.37 -10.98
C GLY A 195 -1.08 -17.44 -11.84
N ASP A 196 -1.33 -17.83 -13.09
CA ASP A 196 -2.04 -17.05 -14.14
C ASP A 196 -3.42 -16.51 -13.73
N GLY A 197 -4.02 -17.19 -12.76
CA GLY A 197 -5.28 -16.81 -12.16
C GLY A 197 -5.23 -15.68 -11.15
N SER A 198 -4.06 -15.24 -10.74
CA SER A 198 -3.85 -14.19 -9.74
C SER A 198 -4.23 -12.82 -10.27
N ALA A 199 -4.67 -11.92 -9.40
CA ALA A 199 -4.75 -10.50 -9.72
C ALA A 199 -3.35 -9.87 -9.87
N LEU A 200 -2.32 -10.43 -9.20
CA LEU A 200 -0.94 -9.96 -9.28
C LEU A 200 -0.37 -10.05 -10.70
N LYS A 201 -0.79 -11.04 -11.49
CA LYS A 201 -0.39 -11.16 -12.90
C LYS A 201 -0.85 -9.99 -13.76
N LYS A 202 -1.93 -9.30 -13.38
CA LYS A 202 -2.38 -8.07 -14.05
C LYS A 202 -1.44 -6.91 -13.76
N PHE A 203 -1.07 -6.74 -12.48
CA PHE A 203 -0.10 -5.71 -12.09
C PHE A 203 1.28 -5.99 -12.68
N GLU A 204 1.74 -7.25 -12.69
CA GLU A 204 3.01 -7.64 -13.30
C GLU A 204 3.04 -7.34 -14.81
N ALA A 205 1.94 -7.61 -15.52
CA ALA A 205 1.83 -7.29 -16.94
C ALA A 205 1.84 -5.76 -17.21
N ALA A 206 1.31 -4.96 -16.28
CA ALA A 206 1.23 -3.51 -16.42
C ALA A 206 2.50 -2.77 -15.98
N PHE A 207 3.19 -3.28 -14.96
CA PHE A 207 4.27 -2.58 -14.25
C PHE A 207 5.60 -3.32 -14.25
N GLY A 208 5.67 -4.49 -14.88
CA GLY A 208 6.88 -5.29 -14.92
C GLY A 208 7.05 -6.16 -13.67
N SER A 209 8.31 -6.45 -13.33
CA SER A 209 8.61 -7.40 -12.24
C SER A 209 8.16 -6.85 -10.89
N LEU A 210 7.28 -7.58 -10.21
CA LEU A 210 6.80 -7.16 -8.89
C LEU A 210 7.86 -7.37 -7.81
N PRO A 211 7.88 -6.53 -6.75
CA PRO A 211 8.71 -6.76 -5.57
C PRO A 211 8.49 -8.15 -4.96
N PRO A 212 9.49 -8.72 -4.26
CA PRO A 212 9.39 -10.05 -3.68
C PRO A 212 8.21 -10.13 -2.69
N ALA A 213 7.48 -11.25 -2.73
CA ALA A 213 6.39 -11.45 -1.80
C ALA A 213 6.92 -11.55 -0.35
N ARG A 214 6.24 -10.90 0.59
CA ARG A 214 6.56 -10.94 2.01
C ARG A 214 5.32 -11.35 2.79
N ALA A 215 5.44 -12.42 3.58
CA ALA A 215 4.30 -12.95 4.30
C ALA A 215 3.96 -12.07 5.50
N SER A 216 2.76 -11.50 5.49
CA SER A 216 2.21 -10.60 6.50
C SER A 216 1.04 -11.22 7.27
N PHE A 217 0.46 -12.32 6.75
CA PHE A 217 -0.75 -12.93 7.29
C PHE A 217 -0.60 -14.45 7.50
N PRO A 218 -1.22 -15.03 8.53
CA PRO A 218 -1.72 -14.36 9.73
C PRO A 218 -0.56 -13.84 10.60
N ALA A 219 -0.77 -12.75 11.34
CA ALA A 219 0.31 -12.05 12.03
C ALA A 219 1.10 -12.92 13.02
N ARG A 220 0.43 -13.86 13.70
CA ARG A 220 1.08 -14.78 14.66
C ARG A 220 2.05 -15.77 13.99
N TRP A 221 1.74 -16.20 12.76
CA TRP A 221 2.57 -17.11 11.96
C TRP A 221 2.49 -16.70 10.49
N PRO A 222 3.23 -15.67 10.09
CA PRO A 222 3.09 -15.10 8.75
C PRO A 222 3.54 -16.10 7.69
N VAL A 223 2.59 -16.57 6.88
CA VAL A 223 2.84 -17.56 5.80
C VAL A 223 2.22 -17.16 4.46
N LEU A 224 1.28 -16.21 4.45
CA LEU A 224 0.64 -15.67 3.27
C LEU A 224 1.01 -14.20 3.10
N ALA A 225 1.42 -13.86 1.89
CA ALA A 225 1.71 -12.49 1.50
C ALA A 225 0.42 -11.91 0.91
N LEU A 226 -0.44 -11.30 1.70
CA LEU A 226 -1.67 -10.65 1.19
C LEU A 226 -1.44 -9.19 0.85
N ASP A 227 -0.66 -8.51 1.70
CA ASP A 227 -0.29 -7.11 1.56
C ASP A 227 0.81 -6.93 0.51
N ARG A 228 0.71 -5.84 -0.24
CA ARG A 228 1.64 -5.53 -1.34
C ARG A 228 1.97 -4.04 -1.37
N ILE A 229 3.20 -3.76 -1.78
CA ILE A 229 3.66 -2.44 -2.24
C ILE A 229 4.21 -2.68 -3.65
N ILE A 230 3.60 -2.06 -4.66
CA ILE A 230 3.93 -2.25 -6.08
C ILE A 230 4.17 -0.87 -6.68
N ALA A 231 5.25 -0.70 -7.44
CA ALA A 231 5.51 0.51 -8.21
C ALA A 231 5.37 0.28 -9.71
N ASN A 232 5.10 1.34 -10.48
CA ASN A 232 5.17 1.32 -11.94
C ASN A 232 6.58 1.60 -12.50
N ARG A 233 7.55 1.92 -11.64
CA ARG A 233 8.95 2.15 -12.00
C ARG A 233 9.85 1.10 -11.36
N ASP A 234 10.69 0.48 -12.19
CA ASP A 234 11.68 -0.49 -11.73
C ASP A 234 12.67 0.18 -10.76
N GLY A 235 13.02 -0.54 -9.69
CA GLY A 235 13.95 -0.04 -8.67
C GLY A 235 13.34 0.95 -7.66
N LEU A 236 12.11 1.46 -7.87
CA LEU A 236 11.50 2.42 -6.95
C LEU A 236 11.21 1.81 -5.57
N VAL A 237 10.77 0.56 -5.50
CA VAL A 237 10.55 -0.12 -4.21
C VAL A 237 11.84 -0.81 -3.76
N ALA A 238 12.53 -0.18 -2.82
CA ALA A 238 13.70 -0.72 -2.12
C ALA A 238 13.31 -1.25 -0.72
N ASP A 239 14.16 -2.11 -0.15
CA ASP A 239 14.09 -2.56 1.25
C ASP A 239 12.71 -3.02 1.76
N LEU A 240 12.00 -3.80 0.96
CA LEU A 240 10.70 -4.35 1.31
C LEU A 240 10.80 -5.39 2.44
N ALA A 241 10.18 -5.07 3.58
CA ALA A 241 10.22 -5.87 4.80
C ALA A 241 8.86 -5.88 5.53
N VAL A 242 8.66 -6.90 6.37
CA VAL A 242 7.51 -6.99 7.28
C VAL A 242 7.91 -6.40 8.63
N HIS A 243 7.09 -5.51 9.18
CA HIS A 243 7.27 -5.00 10.53
C HIS A 243 6.75 -6.02 11.55
N ASP A 244 7.64 -6.86 12.06
CA ASP A 244 7.33 -8.05 12.86
C ASP A 244 7.67 -7.80 14.35
N SER A 245 6.92 -6.92 15.03
CA SER A 245 7.06 -6.63 16.46
C SER A 245 6.07 -7.43 17.31
N LEU A 246 6.35 -7.56 18.62
CA LEU A 246 5.41 -8.19 19.57
C LEU A 246 4.06 -7.47 19.57
N LEU A 247 4.08 -6.14 19.50
CA LEU A 247 2.87 -5.33 19.44
C LEU A 247 2.13 -5.55 18.12
N ALA A 248 2.81 -5.48 16.97
CA ALA A 248 2.19 -5.69 15.66
C ALA A 248 1.50 -7.06 15.55
N ARG A 249 2.12 -8.12 16.10
CA ARG A 249 1.54 -9.47 16.18
C ARG A 249 0.26 -9.56 17.01
N ALA A 250 0.09 -8.67 17.97
CA ALA A 250 -1.07 -8.63 18.86
C ALA A 250 -2.17 -7.69 18.35
N ALA A 251 -1.77 -6.62 17.67
CA ALA A 251 -2.62 -5.48 17.33
C ALA A 251 -3.58 -5.74 16.15
N SER A 252 -3.21 -6.61 15.21
CA SER A 252 -4.01 -6.98 14.04
C SER A 252 -3.75 -8.44 13.64
N ASP A 253 -4.62 -9.02 12.82
CA ASP A 253 -4.37 -10.31 12.17
C ASP A 253 -3.42 -10.21 10.97
N HIS A 254 -3.05 -8.99 10.56
CA HIS A 254 -1.98 -8.70 9.60
C HIS A 254 -0.77 -8.09 10.31
N LEU A 255 0.43 -8.31 9.76
CA LEU A 255 1.61 -7.49 10.05
C LEU A 255 1.74 -6.37 9.02
N PRO A 256 2.19 -5.16 9.42
CA PRO A 256 2.50 -4.09 8.49
C PRO A 256 3.59 -4.49 7.50
N LEU A 257 3.45 -4.06 6.25
CA LEU A 257 4.48 -4.17 5.24
C LEU A 257 5.11 -2.80 5.02
N THR A 258 6.43 -2.70 5.11
CA THR A 258 7.20 -1.46 4.98
C THR A 258 8.16 -1.55 3.80
N ALA A 259 8.43 -0.42 3.15
CA ALA A 259 9.46 -0.31 2.14
C ALA A 259 10.14 1.05 2.23
N LEU A 260 11.33 1.15 1.64
CA LEU A 260 11.93 2.43 1.29
C LEU A 260 11.64 2.68 -0.19
N LEU A 261 11.13 3.86 -0.53
CA LEU A 261 11.10 4.25 -1.93
C LEU A 261 12.39 4.97 -2.28
N ASP A 262 13.16 4.43 -3.22
CA ASP A 262 14.36 5.08 -3.74
C ASP A 262 13.93 6.22 -4.66
N THR A 263 13.90 7.44 -4.13
CA THR A 263 13.44 8.60 -4.90
C THR A 263 14.47 9.09 -5.91
N SER A 264 15.71 8.59 -5.85
CA SER A 264 16.75 8.94 -6.82
C SER A 264 16.40 8.44 -8.23
N VAL A 265 15.69 7.31 -8.34
CA VAL A 265 15.23 6.76 -9.62
C VAL A 265 14.19 7.67 -10.30
N LEU A 266 13.59 8.61 -9.55
CA LEU A 266 12.58 9.55 -10.05
C LEU A 266 13.18 10.90 -10.45
N LYS A 267 14.38 11.24 -9.95
CA LYS A 267 15.08 12.50 -10.29
C LYS A 267 15.54 12.54 -11.76
N GLY A 268 15.59 11.39 -12.44
CA GLY A 268 15.89 11.28 -13.87
C GLY A 268 14.73 11.61 -14.82
N ASP A 269 13.49 11.66 -14.32
CA ASP A 269 12.29 11.94 -15.13
C ASP A 269 11.93 13.42 -15.18
N SER A 270 12.61 14.27 -14.40
CA SER A 270 12.43 15.71 -14.40
C SER A 270 13.38 16.41 -15.38
N ALA A 271 13.00 16.45 -16.66
CA ALA A 271 13.35 17.55 -17.56
C ALA A 271 12.20 17.83 -18.56
N PRO A 272 11.52 18.98 -18.46
CA PRO A 272 10.72 19.54 -19.54
C PRO A 272 11.65 20.04 -20.66
N GLY A 273 11.21 19.89 -21.90
CA GLY A 273 11.94 20.39 -23.07
C GLY A 273 12.02 21.91 -23.08
N ASP A 274 13.23 22.44 -22.95
CA ASP A 274 13.63 23.74 -23.51
C ASP A 274 14.60 23.48 -24.67
N GLY A 275 14.04 22.99 -25.77
CA GLY A 275 14.68 23.03 -27.07
C GLY A 275 14.18 24.25 -27.84
N LEU A 276 14.83 25.40 -27.65
CA LEU A 276 14.75 26.47 -28.63
C LEU A 276 15.23 25.91 -29.98
N SER A 277 14.30 25.81 -30.93
CA SER A 277 14.60 25.91 -32.36
C SER A 277 13.67 26.97 -32.93
N ALA A 278 14.07 28.22 -32.80
CA ALA A 278 13.60 29.28 -33.67
C ALA A 278 14.10 28.96 -35.09
N ALA A 279 13.19 28.48 -35.93
CA ALA A 279 13.34 28.50 -37.39
C ALA A 279 11.98 28.91 -37.98
N ALA A 280 11.75 30.21 -38.00
CA ALA A 280 10.81 30.89 -38.89
C ALA A 280 11.62 31.92 -39.67
N GLY A 281 11.43 31.94 -40.99
CA GLY A 281 12.40 32.41 -41.97
C GLY A 281 12.49 33.92 -42.20
N LEU A 282 13.52 34.31 -42.93
CA LEU A 282 13.48 34.82 -44.32
C LEU A 282 14.90 34.85 -44.89
#